data_AF-A0A947HLX0-F1
#
_entry.id   AF-A0A947HLX0-F1
#
_cell.length_a   1.000
_cell.length_b   1.000
_cell.length_c   1.000
_cell.angle_alpha   90.00
_cell.angle_beta   90.00
_cell.angle_gamma   90.00
#
_symmetry.space_group_name_H-M   'P 1'
#
loop_
_entity.id
_entity.type
_entity.pdbx_description
1 polymer ?
#
loop_
_entity_poly.entity_id
_entity_poly.type
_entity_poly.pdbx_seq_one_letter_code
_entity_poly.pdbx_strand_id
1 'polypeptide(L)'
;MASLDERRLAVRALRQQATALLRLVPVAEPVPVVEVPAAEPVVPAPKRQIKNMKPRIRTFEHDFTVTPAELADAQAARPRTRGDCASGPRPCPWVGCRQHLFLDVSPKGAILVNHETSDPMEMTDTCALDLADRGGRTLEEVGAVMHVTRERVRQIETDALWAWRQEARRRGLEVYADAFDGSDEDVYPDNGGDE
;
A
#
# COMPACT_ATOMS: atom_id res chain seq x y z
N MET A 1 -29.01 42.81 -16.86
CA MET A 1 -29.15 41.46 -16.27
C MET A 1 -29.33 40.48 -17.42
N ALA A 2 -28.41 39.54 -17.63
CA ALA A 2 -28.50 38.60 -18.76
C ALA A 2 -29.80 37.77 -18.70
N SER A 3 -30.46 37.59 -19.85
CA SER A 3 -31.73 36.89 -19.97
C SER A 3 -31.58 35.40 -19.62
N LEU A 4 -32.69 34.73 -19.27
CA LEU A 4 -32.66 33.30 -18.96
C LEU A 4 -32.15 32.45 -20.14
N ASP A 5 -32.41 32.88 -21.38
CA ASP A 5 -31.97 32.17 -22.57
C ASP A 5 -30.47 32.37 -22.84
N GLU A 6 -29.93 33.56 -22.56
CA GLU A 6 -28.48 33.82 -22.61
C GLU A 6 -27.72 32.94 -21.61
N ARG A 7 -28.26 32.77 -20.39
CA ARG A 7 -27.67 31.90 -19.37
C ARG A 7 -27.71 30.43 -19.78
N ARG A 8 -28.82 29.97 -20.38
CA ARG A 8 -28.96 28.59 -20.88
C ARG A 8 -27.99 28.31 -22.03
N LEU A 9 -27.80 29.27 -22.93
CA LEU A 9 -26.85 29.15 -24.03
C LEU A 9 -25.40 29.08 -23.51
N ALA A 10 -25.04 29.91 -22.53
CA ALA A 10 -23.73 29.87 -21.89
C ALA A 10 -23.45 28.52 -21.20
N VAL A 11 -24.44 27.95 -20.48
CA VAL A 11 -24.30 26.63 -19.85
C VAL A 11 -24.13 25.51 -20.89
N ARG A 12 -24.83 25.59 -22.02
CA ARG A 12 -24.66 24.63 -23.12
C ARG A 12 -23.26 24.73 -23.74
N ALA A 13 -22.77 25.94 -23.97
CA ALA A 13 -21.42 26.17 -24.50
C ALA A 13 -20.33 25.66 -23.54
N LEU A 14 -20.47 25.91 -22.24
CA LEU A 14 -19.57 25.38 -21.20
C LEU A 14 -19.58 23.85 -21.15
N ARG A 15 -20.77 23.22 -21.27
CA ARG A 15 -20.86 21.76 -21.36
C ARG A 15 -20.18 21.22 -22.61
N GLN A 16 -20.40 21.85 -23.77
CA GLN A 16 -19.75 21.46 -25.02
C GLN A 16 -18.22 21.58 -24.94
N GLN A 17 -17.70 22.66 -24.36
CA GLN A 17 -16.26 22.84 -24.11
C GLN A 17 -15.71 21.79 -23.15
N ALA A 18 -16.40 21.50 -22.04
CA ALA A 18 -15.98 20.47 -21.09
C ALA A 18 -15.94 19.06 -21.74
N THR A 19 -16.95 18.72 -22.55
CA THR A 19 -16.96 17.43 -23.28
C THR A 19 -15.85 17.34 -24.32
N ALA A 20 -15.52 18.45 -24.99
CA ALA A 20 -14.41 18.49 -25.94
C ALA A 20 -13.05 18.30 -25.23
N LEU A 21 -12.85 18.91 -24.07
CA LEU A 21 -11.63 18.76 -23.26
C LEU A 21 -11.47 17.33 -22.72
N LEU A 22 -12.56 16.69 -22.29
CA LEU A 22 -12.52 15.30 -21.83
C LEU A 22 -12.12 14.30 -22.94
N ARG A 23 -12.39 14.62 -24.22
CA ARG A 23 -11.93 13.80 -25.36
C ARG A 23 -10.44 13.94 -25.66
N LEU A 24 -9.80 14.99 -25.16
CA LEU A 24 -8.36 15.21 -25.30
C LEU A 24 -7.56 14.59 -24.15
N VAL A 25 -8.23 14.07 -23.12
CA VAL A 25 -7.57 13.25 -22.10
C VAL A 25 -7.20 11.93 -22.75
N PRO A 26 -5.92 11.62 -22.95
CA PRO A 26 -5.53 10.32 -23.48
C PRO A 26 -6.05 9.26 -22.52
N VAL A 27 -6.84 8.31 -23.04
CA VAL A 27 -7.14 7.07 -22.33
C VAL A 27 -5.78 6.45 -22.07
N ALA A 28 -5.39 6.35 -20.80
CA ALA A 28 -4.15 5.69 -20.41
C ALA A 28 -4.12 4.34 -21.12
N GLU A 29 -3.09 4.13 -21.95
CA GLU A 29 -2.88 2.85 -22.60
C GLU A 29 -2.94 1.76 -21.52
N PRO A 30 -3.58 0.61 -21.79
CA PRO A 30 -3.65 -0.46 -20.82
C PRO A 30 -2.24 -0.77 -20.35
N VAL A 31 -2.04 -0.70 -19.03
CA VAL A 31 -0.74 -0.98 -18.40
C VAL A 31 -0.31 -2.35 -18.92
N PRO A 32 0.87 -2.47 -19.56
CA PRO A 32 1.32 -3.76 -20.03
C PRO A 32 1.37 -4.71 -18.84
N VAL A 33 0.73 -5.87 -18.98
CA VAL A 33 0.83 -6.95 -18.00
C VAL A 33 2.29 -7.39 -18.03
N VAL A 34 3.08 -6.88 -17.08
CA VAL A 34 4.46 -7.33 -16.90
C VAL A 34 4.36 -8.71 -16.29
N GLU A 35 4.83 -9.72 -17.01
CA GLU A 35 5.04 -11.06 -16.45
C GLU A 35 6.03 -10.92 -15.29
N VAL A 36 5.51 -10.98 -14.07
CA VAL A 36 6.29 -10.95 -12.85
C VAL A 36 7.07 -12.26 -12.81
N PRO A 37 8.42 -12.23 -12.89
CA PRO A 37 9.18 -13.47 -12.73
C PRO A 37 8.87 -14.04 -11.36
N ALA A 38 8.63 -15.36 -11.30
CA ALA A 38 8.38 -16.08 -10.06
C ALA A 38 9.44 -15.68 -9.03
N ALA A 39 9.01 -14.95 -8.00
CA ALA A 39 9.87 -14.58 -6.90
C ALA A 39 10.40 -15.88 -6.28
N GLU A 40 11.71 -15.93 -6.04
CA GLU A 40 12.30 -17.05 -5.32
C GLU A 40 11.52 -17.27 -4.01
N PRO A 41 11.22 -18.53 -3.64
CA PRO A 41 10.41 -18.82 -2.47
C PRO A 41 11.09 -18.24 -1.22
N VAL A 42 10.50 -17.17 -0.68
CA VAL A 42 10.94 -16.60 0.59
C VAL A 42 10.63 -17.61 1.68
N VAL A 43 11.67 -18.32 2.11
CA VAL A 43 11.56 -19.28 3.21
C VAL A 43 11.29 -18.49 4.49
N PRO A 44 10.14 -18.66 5.16
CA PRO A 44 9.84 -17.89 6.35
C PRO A 44 10.88 -18.20 7.42
N ALA A 45 11.58 -17.17 7.93
CA ALA A 45 12.56 -17.37 8.97
C ALA A 45 11.93 -18.08 10.19
N PRO A 46 12.68 -19.00 10.83
CA PRO A 46 12.15 -19.76 11.94
C PRO A 46 11.75 -18.83 13.07
N LYS A 47 10.49 -18.90 13.48
CA LYS A 47 9.95 -18.18 14.64
C LYS A 47 10.68 -18.66 15.90
N ARG A 48 11.73 -17.95 16.29
CA ARG A 48 12.35 -18.13 17.61
C ARG A 48 11.32 -17.72 18.66
N GLN A 49 10.71 -18.69 19.33
CA GLN A 49 9.99 -18.45 20.58
C GLN A 49 11.03 -18.08 21.65
N ILE A 50 11.33 -16.79 21.78
CA ILE A 50 12.17 -16.32 22.88
C ILE A 50 11.30 -16.27 24.12
N LYS A 51 11.22 -17.39 24.85
CA LYS A 51 10.59 -17.44 26.17
C LYS A 51 11.44 -16.59 27.11
N ASN A 52 10.82 -15.61 27.77
CA ASN A 52 11.40 -14.77 28.83
C ASN A 52 12.54 -13.82 28.41
N MET A 53 12.39 -13.08 27.31
CA MET A 53 13.25 -11.93 27.09
C MET A 53 12.75 -10.75 27.93
N LYS A 54 13.46 -10.44 29.03
CA LYS A 54 13.45 -9.07 29.57
C LYS A 54 13.67 -8.13 28.38
N PRO A 55 12.95 -7.00 28.24
CA PRO A 55 13.18 -6.11 27.12
C PRO A 55 14.64 -5.66 27.20
N ARG A 56 15.49 -6.30 26.38
CA ARG A 56 16.78 -5.76 25.98
C ARG A 56 16.41 -4.64 25.04
N ILE A 57 15.89 -3.54 25.61
CA ILE A 57 16.19 -2.22 25.06
C ILE A 57 17.72 -2.19 25.14
N ARG A 58 18.38 -2.69 24.09
CA ARG A 58 19.73 -2.27 23.80
C ARG A 58 19.53 -0.77 23.64
N THR A 59 19.87 -0.02 24.67
CA THR A 59 20.09 1.42 24.53
C THR A 59 21.09 1.50 23.40
N PHE A 60 20.62 1.80 22.20
CA PHE A 60 21.48 2.08 21.08
C PHE A 60 22.18 3.37 21.48
N GLU A 61 23.39 3.24 22.05
CA GLU A 61 24.31 4.33 22.35
C GLU A 61 24.90 4.89 21.04
N HIS A 62 24.05 5.13 20.05
CA HIS A 62 24.40 5.97 18.94
C HIS A 62 24.07 7.40 19.36
N ASP A 63 25.11 8.16 19.71
CA ASP A 63 25.10 9.61 19.84
C ASP A 63 24.70 10.23 18.49
N PHE A 64 23.44 10.10 18.11
CA PHE A 64 22.88 10.77 16.95
C PHE A 64 22.38 12.14 17.41
N THR A 65 23.30 13.09 17.48
CA THR A 65 22.97 14.49 17.79
C THR A 65 22.35 15.16 16.56
N VAL A 66 21.13 14.77 16.21
CA VAL A 66 20.34 15.54 15.23
C VAL A 66 19.95 16.84 15.86
N THR A 67 20.35 17.95 15.24
CA THR A 67 19.88 19.25 15.68
C THR A 67 18.38 19.38 15.36
N PRO A 68 17.60 20.11 16.18
CA PRO A 68 16.19 20.37 15.88
C PRO A 68 15.97 21.01 14.50
N ALA A 69 16.93 21.79 14.01
CA ALA A 69 16.91 22.39 12.68
C ALA A 69 17.01 21.32 11.57
N GLU A 70 17.98 20.42 11.65
CA GLU A 70 18.12 19.31 10.69
C GLU A 70 16.88 18.40 10.67
N LEU A 71 16.29 18.14 11.84
CA LEU A 71 15.05 17.38 11.92
C LEU A 71 13.88 18.12 11.26
N ALA A 72 13.77 19.44 11.48
CA ALA A 72 12.72 20.25 10.86
C ALA A 72 12.88 20.29 9.33
N ASP A 73 14.10 20.44 8.83
CA ASP A 73 14.40 20.42 7.40
C ASP A 73 14.06 19.05 6.78
N ALA A 74 14.44 17.96 7.44
CA ALA A 74 14.08 16.61 7.00
C ALA A 74 12.55 16.40 6.99
N GLN A 75 11.84 16.90 7.99
CA GLN A 75 10.37 16.84 8.03
C GLN A 75 9.72 17.70 6.93
N ALA A 76 10.30 18.85 6.61
CA ALA A 76 9.84 19.72 5.53
C ALA A 76 10.06 19.09 4.15
N ALA A 77 11.17 18.36 3.97
CA ALA A 77 11.47 17.61 2.75
C ALA A 77 10.63 16.33 2.58
N ARG A 78 9.89 15.91 3.62
CA ARG A 78 9.09 14.69 3.60
C ARG A 78 7.93 14.81 2.60
N PRO A 79 7.78 13.86 1.66
CA PRO A 79 6.68 13.87 0.70
C PRO A 79 5.34 13.74 1.41
N ARG A 80 4.33 14.46 0.91
CA ARG A 80 2.99 14.53 1.51
C ARG A 80 2.01 13.59 0.84
N THR A 81 2.15 13.41 -0.47
CA THR A 81 1.27 12.58 -1.28
C THR A 81 2.04 11.46 -1.96
N ARG A 82 1.31 10.44 -2.44
CA ARG A 82 1.90 9.36 -3.23
C ARG A 82 2.57 9.89 -4.50
N GLY A 83 2.00 10.91 -5.14
CA GLY A 83 2.59 11.54 -6.33
C GLY A 83 3.97 12.10 -6.06
N ASP A 84 4.22 12.63 -4.86
CA ASP A 84 5.52 13.20 -4.49
C ASP A 84 6.59 12.12 -4.20
N CYS A 85 6.18 10.91 -3.77
CA CYS A 85 7.12 9.86 -3.34
C CYS A 85 7.23 8.67 -4.28
N ALA A 86 6.33 8.52 -5.25
CA ALA A 86 6.31 7.39 -6.18
C ALA A 86 7.67 7.20 -6.86
N SER A 87 8.23 8.27 -7.43
CA SER A 87 9.56 8.29 -8.07
C SER A 87 10.71 8.65 -7.12
N GLY A 88 10.49 8.58 -5.81
CA GLY A 88 11.52 8.84 -4.81
C GLY A 88 12.57 7.72 -4.72
N PRO A 89 13.61 7.90 -3.89
CA PRO A 89 14.64 6.89 -3.68
C PRO A 89 14.05 5.60 -3.10
N ARG A 90 14.67 4.46 -3.44
CA ARG A 90 14.42 3.13 -2.87
C ARG A 90 15.75 2.51 -2.45
N PRO A 91 15.87 1.88 -1.27
CA PRO A 91 14.87 1.75 -0.19
C PRO A 91 14.36 3.10 0.35
N CYS A 92 13.08 3.15 0.76
CA CYS A 92 12.43 4.40 1.15
C CYS A 92 13.00 4.92 2.48
N PRO A 93 13.56 6.15 2.55
CA PRO A 93 14.14 6.67 3.80
C PRO A 93 13.06 7.09 4.83
N TRP A 94 11.79 7.18 4.42
CA TRP A 94 10.71 7.72 5.25
C TRP A 94 10.05 6.63 6.13
N VAL A 95 10.81 6.06 7.06
CA VAL A 95 10.38 4.94 7.94
C VAL A 95 9.16 5.24 8.81
N GLY A 96 8.88 6.52 9.10
CA GLY A 96 7.68 6.94 9.82
C GLY A 96 6.42 7.04 8.95
N CYS A 97 6.47 6.62 7.69
CA CYS A 97 5.30 6.56 6.82
C CYS A 97 4.39 5.41 7.22
N ARG A 98 3.07 5.63 7.18
CA ARG A 98 2.07 4.60 7.46
C ARG A 98 2.17 3.38 6.54
N GLN A 99 2.68 3.58 5.33
CA GLN A 99 2.82 2.52 4.31
C GLN A 99 4.21 1.88 4.31
N HIS A 100 5.08 2.24 5.27
CA HIS A 100 6.42 1.69 5.38
C HIS A 100 6.38 0.33 6.07
N LEU A 101 7.11 -0.66 5.53
CA LEU A 101 7.04 -2.05 6.01
C LEU A 101 7.97 -2.36 7.19
N PHE A 102 8.90 -1.47 7.53
CA PHE A 102 9.88 -1.70 8.59
C PHE A 102 9.32 -1.67 10.02
N LEU A 103 8.31 -0.84 10.30
CA LEU A 103 7.80 -0.61 11.66
C LEU A 103 6.33 -1.01 11.77
N ASP A 104 6.05 -1.94 12.69
CA ASP A 104 4.68 -2.24 13.12
C ASP A 104 4.33 -1.41 14.34
N VAL A 105 3.30 -0.56 14.25
CA VAL A 105 2.83 0.24 15.38
C VAL A 105 1.51 -0.33 15.88
N SER A 106 1.49 -0.80 17.12
CA SER A 106 0.25 -1.26 17.75
C SER A 106 -0.74 -0.11 17.95
N PRO A 107 -2.06 -0.39 18.07
CA PRO A 107 -3.06 0.65 18.36
C PRO A 107 -2.79 1.44 19.65
N LYS A 108 -2.03 0.87 20.60
CA LYS A 108 -1.62 1.50 21.86
C LYS A 108 -0.33 2.33 21.73
N GLY A 109 0.26 2.39 20.54
CA GLY A 109 1.49 3.15 20.27
C GLY A 109 2.79 2.40 20.57
N ALA A 110 2.75 1.12 20.98
CA ALA A 110 3.96 0.32 21.07
C ALA A 110 4.50 0.02 19.66
N ILE A 111 5.80 0.29 19.45
CA ILE A 111 6.51 0.01 18.20
C ILE A 111 7.11 -1.39 18.29
N LEU A 112 6.84 -2.20 17.28
CA LEU A 112 7.32 -3.56 17.14
C LEU A 112 8.20 -3.62 15.88
N VAL A 113 9.47 -3.95 16.09
CA VAL A 113 10.43 -4.19 15.00
C VAL A 113 10.46 -5.69 14.77
N ASN A 114 9.70 -6.15 13.77
CA ASN A 114 9.57 -7.57 13.41
C ASN A 114 10.47 -8.00 12.24
N HIS A 115 11.33 -7.10 11.76
CA HIS A 115 12.18 -7.36 10.61
C HIS A 115 13.51 -8.01 11.03
N GLU A 116 14.03 -8.91 10.18
CA GLU A 116 15.30 -9.62 10.42
C GLU A 116 16.49 -8.68 10.43
N THR A 117 16.45 -7.69 9.55
CA THR A 117 17.46 -6.64 9.44
C THR A 117 17.14 -5.45 10.32
N SER A 118 18.15 -4.92 11.02
CA SER A 118 18.01 -3.72 11.85
C SER A 118 18.09 -2.41 11.06
N ASP A 119 18.54 -2.44 9.81
CA ASP A 119 18.68 -1.28 8.93
C ASP A 119 17.61 -1.29 7.82
N PRO A 120 16.74 -0.27 7.75
CA PRO A 120 15.79 -0.09 6.65
C PRO A 120 16.43 -0.02 5.25
N MET A 121 17.70 0.41 5.16
CA MET A 121 18.40 0.59 3.88
C MET A 121 18.84 -0.72 3.23
N GLU A 122 18.75 -1.83 3.96
CA GLU A 122 19.07 -3.17 3.46
C GLU A 122 17.81 -3.96 3.04
N MET A 123 16.61 -3.37 3.19
CA MET A 123 15.35 -4.03 2.85
C MET A 123 15.10 -4.02 1.34
N THR A 124 14.71 -5.17 0.79
CA THR A 124 14.27 -5.30 -0.62
C THR A 124 13.01 -4.48 -0.89
N ASP A 125 12.01 -4.62 -0.02
CA ASP A 125 10.72 -3.94 -0.15
C ASP A 125 10.43 -3.09 1.08
N THR A 126 10.27 -1.79 0.88
CA THR A 126 10.06 -0.82 1.97
C THR A 126 8.67 -0.21 1.99
N CYS A 127 7.87 -0.36 0.92
CA CYS A 127 6.57 0.29 0.79
C CYS A 127 5.46 -0.67 0.34
N ALA A 128 4.39 -0.73 1.12
CA ALA A 128 3.20 -1.53 0.80
C ALA A 128 2.52 -1.08 -0.50
N LEU A 129 2.54 0.21 -0.82
CA LEU A 129 1.96 0.73 -2.06
C LEU A 129 2.78 0.33 -3.30
N ASP A 130 4.11 0.29 -3.20
CA ASP A 130 4.93 -0.19 -4.32
C ASP A 130 4.68 -1.67 -4.60
N LEU A 131 4.47 -2.47 -3.55
CA LEU A 131 4.13 -3.88 -3.71
C LEU A 131 2.75 -4.05 -4.36
N ALA A 132 1.76 -3.25 -3.97
CA ALA A 132 0.44 -3.27 -4.58
C ALA A 132 0.47 -2.82 -6.05
N ASP A 133 1.29 -1.83 -6.40
CA ASP A 133 1.44 -1.34 -7.77
C ASP A 133 2.06 -2.39 -8.71
N ARG A 134 2.82 -3.37 -8.17
CA ARG A 134 3.36 -4.50 -8.94
C ARG A 134 2.31 -5.57 -9.28
N GLY A 135 1.10 -5.46 -8.73
CA GLY A 135 0.00 -6.39 -8.98
C GLY A 135 -0.31 -7.32 -7.81
N GLY A 136 -1.13 -8.34 -8.10
CA GLY A 136 -1.59 -9.31 -7.11
C GLY A 136 -0.45 -10.11 -6.48
N ARG A 137 -0.65 -10.49 -5.21
CA ARG A 137 0.25 -11.34 -4.42
C ARG A 137 -0.56 -12.40 -3.71
N THR A 138 0.04 -13.57 -3.54
CA THR A 138 -0.55 -14.66 -2.75
C THR A 138 -0.57 -14.30 -1.27
N LEU A 139 -1.45 -14.95 -0.50
CA LEU A 139 -1.55 -14.73 0.95
C LEU A 139 -0.25 -15.09 1.69
N GLU A 140 0.47 -16.07 1.18
CA GLU A 140 1.77 -16.52 1.65
C GLU A 140 2.84 -15.43 1.44
N GLU A 141 2.93 -14.87 0.24
CA GLU A 141 3.86 -13.77 -0.07
C GLU A 141 3.58 -12.54 0.79
N VAL A 142 2.30 -12.14 0.92
CA VAL A 142 1.91 -11.02 1.78
C VAL A 142 2.27 -11.30 3.24
N GLY A 143 2.04 -12.54 3.70
CA GLY A 143 2.38 -12.95 5.06
C GLY A 143 3.89 -12.89 5.32
N ALA A 144 4.72 -13.31 4.36
CA ALA A 144 6.17 -13.23 4.45
C ALA A 144 6.67 -11.78 4.57
N VAL A 145 6.16 -10.88 3.72
CA VAL A 145 6.53 -9.46 3.74
C VAL A 145 6.06 -8.76 5.01
N MET A 146 4.84 -9.03 5.46
CA MET A 146 4.22 -8.38 6.63
C MET A 146 4.53 -9.10 7.95
N HIS A 147 5.36 -10.15 7.93
CA HIS A 147 5.71 -10.98 9.08
C HIS A 147 4.49 -11.54 9.86
N VAL A 148 3.42 -11.91 9.15
CA VAL A 148 2.21 -12.54 9.71
C VAL A 148 1.95 -13.89 9.06
N THR A 149 1.12 -14.73 9.70
CA THR A 149 0.75 -16.01 9.09
C THR A 149 -0.18 -15.77 7.90
N ARG A 150 -0.13 -16.67 6.90
CA ARG A 150 -1.09 -16.73 5.79
C ARG A 150 -2.54 -16.63 6.29
N GLU A 151 -2.90 -17.40 7.31
CA GLU A 151 -4.25 -17.37 7.90
C GLU A 151 -4.60 -16.00 8.50
N ARG A 152 -3.62 -15.29 9.07
CA ARG A 152 -3.85 -13.93 9.56
C ARG A 152 -4.10 -12.95 8.40
N VAL A 153 -3.39 -13.10 7.28
CA VAL A 153 -3.65 -12.32 6.06
C VAL A 153 -5.07 -12.59 5.56
N ARG A 154 -5.48 -13.86 5.44
CA ARG A 154 -6.83 -14.26 5.02
C ARG A 154 -7.93 -13.62 5.87
N GLN A 155 -7.74 -13.59 7.20
CA GLN A 155 -8.67 -12.93 8.12
C GLN A 155 -8.77 -11.43 7.86
N ILE A 156 -7.61 -10.75 7.74
CA ILE A 156 -7.55 -9.32 7.46
C ILE A 156 -8.22 -8.99 6.12
N GLU A 157 -7.96 -9.79 5.09
CA GLU A 157 -8.58 -9.64 3.77
C GLU A 157 -10.10 -9.78 3.86
N THR A 158 -10.60 -10.82 4.54
CA THR A 158 -12.04 -11.06 4.73
C THR A 158 -12.71 -9.88 5.42
N ASP A 159 -12.12 -9.40 6.52
CA ASP A 159 -12.62 -8.26 7.29
C ASP A 159 -12.58 -6.96 6.48
N ALA A 160 -11.49 -6.74 5.72
CA ALA A 160 -11.30 -5.56 4.89
C ALA A 160 -12.30 -5.52 3.71
N LEU A 161 -12.50 -6.65 3.01
CA LEU A 161 -13.48 -6.77 1.94
C LEU A 161 -14.90 -6.56 2.47
N TRP A 162 -15.22 -7.11 3.65
CA TRP A 162 -16.51 -6.86 4.29
C TRP A 162 -16.73 -5.37 4.56
N ALA A 163 -15.75 -4.71 5.19
CA ALA A 163 -15.83 -3.28 5.53
C ALA A 163 -15.93 -2.40 4.27
N TRP A 164 -15.15 -2.72 3.24
CA TRP A 164 -15.20 -2.02 1.96
C TRP A 164 -16.56 -2.16 1.29
N ARG A 165 -17.16 -3.35 1.26
CA ARG A 165 -18.50 -3.57 0.70
C ARG A 165 -19.57 -2.74 1.42
N GLN A 166 -19.51 -2.64 2.75
CA GLN A 166 -20.45 -1.78 3.50
C GLN A 166 -20.29 -0.31 3.10
N GLU A 167 -19.05 0.16 2.97
CA GLU A 167 -18.77 1.53 2.57
C GLU A 167 -19.16 1.80 1.11
N ALA A 168 -18.95 0.84 0.21
CA ALA A 168 -19.35 0.92 -1.18
C ALA A 168 -20.87 1.07 -1.33
N ARG A 169 -21.66 0.27 -0.59
CA ARG A 169 -23.14 0.41 -0.51
C ARG A 169 -23.53 1.79 -0.02
N ARG A 170 -22.91 2.26 1.06
CA ARG A 170 -23.18 3.59 1.63
C ARG A 170 -22.90 4.72 0.63
N ARG A 171 -21.93 4.54 -0.27
CA ARG A 171 -21.57 5.50 -1.32
C ARG A 171 -22.29 5.28 -2.65
N GLY A 172 -23.14 4.26 -2.78
CA GLY A 172 -23.81 3.91 -4.04
C GLY A 172 -22.85 3.36 -5.11
N LEU A 173 -21.76 2.71 -4.69
CA LEU A 173 -20.74 2.10 -5.56
C LEU A 173 -20.91 0.57 -5.66
N GLU A 174 -22.14 0.08 -5.49
CA GLU A 174 -22.46 -1.36 -5.42
C GLU A 174 -22.04 -2.12 -6.68
N VAL A 175 -22.14 -1.49 -7.86
CA VAL A 175 -21.69 -2.04 -9.15
C VAL A 175 -20.21 -2.44 -9.14
N TYR A 176 -19.38 -1.75 -8.36
CA TYR A 176 -17.96 -2.09 -8.20
C TYR A 176 -17.73 -3.13 -7.09
N ALA A 177 -18.63 -3.21 -6.10
CA ALA A 177 -18.50 -4.13 -4.97
C ALA A 177 -18.69 -5.59 -5.37
N ASP A 178 -19.55 -5.83 -6.36
CA ASP A 178 -19.89 -7.17 -6.86
C ASP A 178 -18.90 -7.66 -7.92
N ALA A 179 -18.13 -6.77 -8.56
CA ALA A 179 -17.11 -7.14 -9.56
C ALA A 179 -15.90 -7.89 -8.97
N PHE A 180 -15.76 -7.96 -7.64
CA PHE A 180 -14.69 -8.67 -6.94
C PHE A 180 -15.15 -10.03 -6.38
N ASP A 181 -16.29 -10.55 -6.83
CA ASP A 181 -16.93 -11.76 -6.31
C ASP A 181 -16.36 -13.08 -6.86
N GLY A 182 -15.09 -13.15 -7.26
CA GLY A 182 -14.34 -14.40 -7.31
C GLY A 182 -15.01 -15.55 -8.10
N SER A 183 -15.60 -15.26 -9.26
CA SER A 183 -15.97 -16.30 -10.23
C SER A 183 -14.84 -16.66 -11.22
N ASP A 184 -13.66 -16.05 -11.08
CA ASP A 184 -12.46 -16.53 -11.77
C ASP A 184 -11.80 -17.63 -10.92
N GLU A 185 -12.17 -18.88 -11.22
CA GLU A 185 -11.52 -20.12 -10.75
C GLU A 185 -10.01 -20.21 -11.12
N ASP A 186 -9.45 -19.18 -11.77
CA ASP A 186 -8.13 -19.21 -12.40
C ASP A 186 -7.01 -18.45 -11.64
N VAL A 187 -7.29 -17.80 -10.49
CA VAL A 187 -6.29 -16.93 -9.83
C VAL A 187 -5.47 -17.64 -8.74
N TYR A 188 -5.98 -18.73 -8.16
CA TYR A 188 -5.18 -19.60 -7.30
C TYR A 188 -4.99 -20.94 -8.00
N PRO A 189 -3.94 -21.11 -8.84
CA PRO A 189 -3.55 -22.45 -9.23
C PRO A 189 -3.34 -23.22 -7.92
N ASP A 190 -4.15 -24.25 -7.73
CA ASP A 190 -3.95 -25.27 -6.73
C ASP A 190 -2.55 -25.84 -6.96
N ASN A 191 -1.58 -25.32 -6.22
CA ASN A 191 -0.26 -25.95 -6.14
C ASN A 191 -0.49 -27.22 -5.33
N GLY A 192 -1.00 -28.23 -6.04
CA GLY A 192 -1.22 -29.57 -5.55
C GLY A 192 0.00 -29.98 -4.73
N GLY A 193 -0.26 -30.26 -3.46
CA GLY A 193 0.74 -30.85 -2.59
C GLY A 193 1.12 -32.19 -3.17
N ASP A 194 2.29 -32.25 -3.78
CA ASP A 194 2.96 -33.51 -4.06
C ASP A 194 3.64 -33.98 -2.76
N GLU A 195 3.29 -35.21 -2.44
CA GLU A 195 3.65 -36.12 -1.34
C GLU A 195 5.08 -36.05 -0.78
#